data_AF-A0A2K4ZFA1-F1
#
_entry.id   AF-A0A2K4ZFA1-F1
#
_cell.length_a   1.000
_cell.length_b   1.000
_cell.length_c   1.000
_cell.angle_alpha   90.00
_cell.angle_beta   90.00
_cell.angle_gamma   90.00
#
_symmetry.space_group_name_H-M   'P 1'
#
loop_
_entity.id
_entity.type
_entity.pdbx_description
1 polymer ?
#
loop_
_entity_poly.entity_id
_entity_poly.type
_entity_poly.pdbx_seq_one_letter_code
_entity_poly.pdbx_strand_id
1 'polypeptide(L)'
;MKISKKGGVAIFSLLGLLMAVIIVVHQNPGPSADPQEELLKKLLSCAMILVACVVFAKWYEKFTTLPVELYQSRHLIWKLAKNDFKKRYAGSYLGAVWAMIQPVVTVAMYYIVFDKIMGNTGRGTGDVPFVLFLTAGLVPWFYFNEALNNGTNAMREYDYLVKKVVFKISILPIIKIIAATFIHVFFIGVLLLVAALYGCYPTIYTIQILYYSFCLFIFVLALCYTTCSIVVFFKDLAQIINIVLQIGLWATPILWDIRSIHADWVFVLKLNPLVYIVNGYRSAIYEREWFFQDFFSTMYFWIVTVVLFGIGGAVFKRLKVHFADVL
;
A
#
# COMPACT_ATOMS: atom_id res chain seq x y z
N MET A 1 3.04 -13.30 23.36
CA MET A 1 2.98 -12.44 24.56
C MET A 1 1.66 -11.69 24.51
N LYS A 2 0.72 -11.95 25.43
CA LYS A 2 -0.53 -11.16 25.48
C LYS A 2 -0.18 -9.81 26.11
N ILE A 3 -0.05 -8.77 25.30
CA ILE A 3 0.12 -7.40 25.81
C ILE A 3 -1.19 -7.02 26.53
N SER A 4 -1.09 -6.62 27.79
CA SER A 4 -2.26 -6.16 28.56
C SER A 4 -2.86 -4.92 27.90
N LYS A 5 -4.18 -4.72 28.01
CA LYS A 5 -4.86 -3.53 27.45
C LYS A 5 -4.18 -2.23 27.86
N LYS A 6 -3.80 -2.11 29.15
CA LYS A 6 -3.04 -0.97 29.67
C LYS A 6 -1.68 -0.82 29.00
N GLY A 7 -0.91 -1.91 28.85
CA GLY A 7 0.39 -1.88 28.19
C GLY A 7 0.31 -1.52 26.71
N GLY A 8 -0.68 -2.06 25.98
CA GLY A 8 -0.86 -1.78 24.55
C GLY A 8 -1.27 -0.33 24.29
N VAL A 9 -2.19 0.21 25.11
CA VAL A 9 -2.57 1.63 25.05
C VAL A 9 -1.38 2.54 25.41
N ALA A 10 -0.58 2.18 26.42
CA ALA A 10 0.61 2.94 26.80
C ALA A 10 1.66 2.99 25.67
N ILE A 11 1.96 1.85 25.04
CA ILE A 11 2.90 1.78 23.91
C ILE A 11 2.40 2.63 22.73
N PHE A 12 1.12 2.49 22.36
CA PHE A 12 0.54 3.28 21.26
C PHE A 12 0.58 4.79 21.54
N SER A 13 0.24 5.18 22.77
CA SER A 13 0.27 6.59 23.19
C SER A 13 1.69 7.16 23.22
N LEU A 14 2.68 6.36 23.64
CA LEU A 14 4.09 6.75 23.65
C LEU A 14 4.66 6.91 22.23
N LEU A 15 4.31 6.01 21.32
CA LEU A 15 4.65 6.14 19.90
C LEU A 15 3.98 7.38 19.27
N GLY A 16 2.72 7.63 19.62
CA GLY A 16 2.00 8.84 19.21
C GLY A 16 2.69 10.12 19.70
N LEU A 17 3.08 10.16 20.97
CA LEU A 17 3.81 11.29 21.55
C LEU A 17 5.15 11.50 20.88
N LEU A 18 5.92 10.43 20.62
CA LEU A 18 7.17 10.50 19.89
C LEU A 18 6.98 11.07 18.48
N MET A 19 5.95 10.64 17.75
CA MET A 19 5.60 11.18 16.45
C MET A 19 5.23 12.67 16.53
N ALA A 20 4.44 13.07 17.53
CA ALA A 20 4.07 14.47 17.75
C ALA A 20 5.31 15.34 18.01
N VAL A 21 6.28 14.86 18.81
CA VAL A 21 7.55 15.56 19.05
C VAL A 21 8.34 15.70 17.74
N ILE A 22 8.46 14.64 16.94
CA ILE A 22 9.15 14.70 15.65
C ILE A 22 8.52 15.77 14.74
N ILE A 23 7.19 15.80 14.64
CA ILE A 23 6.46 16.76 13.80
C ILE A 23 6.67 18.20 14.28
N VAL A 24 6.66 18.43 15.59
CA VAL A 24 6.84 19.78 16.17
C VAL A 24 8.28 20.26 15.97
N VAL A 25 9.27 19.39 16.16
CA VAL A 25 10.70 19.71 16.03
C VAL A 25 11.13 19.87 14.58
N HIS A 26 10.50 19.16 13.64
CA HIS A 26 10.85 19.27 12.22
C HIS A 26 10.54 20.67 11.68
N GLN A 27 11.54 21.34 11.12
CA GLN A 27 11.38 22.62 10.44
C GLN A 27 11.31 22.38 8.94
N ASN A 28 10.34 22.99 8.26
CA ASN A 28 10.20 22.82 6.83
C ASN A 28 11.20 23.74 6.09
N PRO A 29 12.19 23.22 5.36
CA PRO A 29 13.27 24.05 4.81
C PRO A 29 12.88 24.81 3.52
N GLY A 30 11.60 24.85 3.16
CA GLY A 30 11.13 25.43 1.90
C GLY A 30 11.02 26.96 1.94
N PRO A 31 11.51 27.69 0.92
CA PRO A 31 11.46 29.16 0.85
C PRO A 31 10.04 29.75 0.70
N SER A 32 9.01 28.89 0.53
CA SER A 32 7.61 29.23 0.33
C SER A 32 6.68 28.76 1.46
N ALA A 33 7.22 28.22 2.56
CA ALA A 33 6.41 27.79 3.69
C ALA A 33 5.98 29.01 4.54
N ASP A 34 4.70 29.34 4.49
CA ASP A 34 4.11 30.32 5.41
C ASP A 34 4.22 29.79 6.85
N PRO A 35 4.91 30.50 7.77
CA PRO A 35 5.04 30.09 9.17
C PRO A 35 3.69 29.83 9.86
N GLN A 36 2.63 30.55 9.47
CA GLN A 36 1.29 30.35 10.05
C GLN A 36 0.66 29.03 9.56
N GLU A 37 0.78 28.72 8.27
CA GLU A 37 0.31 27.44 7.73
C GLU A 37 1.08 26.25 8.31
N GLU A 38 2.39 26.38 8.50
CA GLU A 38 3.21 25.32 9.10
C GLU A 38 2.77 25.06 10.55
N LEU A 39 2.57 26.12 11.35
CA LEU A 39 2.07 26.00 12.71
C LEU A 39 0.70 25.34 12.74
N LEU A 40 -0.21 25.73 11.84
CA LEU A 40 -1.54 25.14 11.73
C LEU A 40 -1.46 23.65 11.40
N LYS A 41 -0.64 23.25 10.42
CA LYS A 41 -0.44 21.83 10.04
C LYS A 41 0.11 21.02 11.22
N LYS A 42 1.05 21.57 11.98
CA LYS A 42 1.61 20.94 13.19
C LYS A 42 0.54 20.76 14.29
N LEU A 43 -0.23 21.80 14.59
CA LEU A 43 -1.30 21.75 15.59
C LEU A 43 -2.38 20.72 15.22
N LEU A 44 -2.83 20.72 13.96
CA LEU A 44 -3.81 19.75 13.46
C LEU A 44 -3.26 18.32 13.52
N SER A 45 -1.98 18.12 13.19
CA SER A 45 -1.32 16.82 13.32
C SER A 45 -1.31 16.32 14.77
N CYS A 46 -0.91 17.16 15.73
CA CYS A 46 -0.89 16.80 17.15
C CYS A 46 -2.30 16.50 17.69
N ALA A 47 -3.30 17.32 17.34
CA ALA A 47 -4.70 17.08 17.72
C ALA A 47 -5.21 15.73 17.18
N MET A 48 -4.86 15.40 15.93
CA MET A 48 -5.26 14.13 15.33
C MET A 48 -4.55 12.92 15.93
N ILE A 49 -3.27 13.03 16.28
CA ILE A 49 -2.56 11.99 17.02
C ILE A 49 -3.23 11.74 18.38
N LEU A 50 -3.64 12.79 19.09
CA LEU A 50 -4.40 12.69 20.33
C LEU A 50 -5.74 11.97 20.13
N VAL A 51 -6.51 12.38 19.11
CA VAL A 51 -7.79 11.72 18.76
C VAL A 51 -7.57 10.24 18.43
N ALA A 52 -6.54 9.91 17.65
CA ALA A 52 -6.18 8.53 17.32
C ALA A 52 -5.84 7.71 18.57
N CYS A 53 -5.09 8.28 19.53
CA CYS A 53 -4.78 7.63 20.80
C CYS A 53 -6.04 7.37 21.63
N VAL A 54 -6.96 8.34 21.70
CA VAL A 54 -8.24 8.21 22.42
C VAL A 54 -9.13 7.14 21.76
N VAL A 55 -9.27 7.18 20.43
CA VAL A 55 -10.06 6.19 19.67
C VAL A 55 -9.47 4.79 19.85
N PHE A 56 -8.14 4.64 19.73
CA PHE A 56 -7.46 3.37 19.95
C PHE A 56 -7.66 2.84 21.37
N ALA A 57 -7.58 3.71 22.39
CA ALA A 57 -7.83 3.33 23.78
C ALA A 57 -9.27 2.85 24.00
N LYS A 58 -10.26 3.57 23.43
CA LYS A 58 -11.69 3.25 23.55
C LYS A 58 -12.05 1.96 22.81
N TRP A 59 -11.45 1.70 21.65
CA TRP A 59 -11.79 0.57 20.77
C TRP A 59 -10.69 -0.53 20.73
N TYR A 60 -9.81 -0.55 21.73
CA TYR A 60 -8.61 -1.40 21.77
C TYR A 60 -8.88 -2.87 21.43
N GLU A 61 -9.93 -3.46 22.02
CA GLU A 61 -10.25 -4.88 21.83
C GLU A 61 -10.59 -5.18 20.38
N LYS A 62 -11.35 -4.30 19.72
CA LYS A 62 -11.70 -4.47 18.30
C LYS A 62 -10.47 -4.38 17.41
N PHE A 63 -9.61 -3.37 17.63
CA PHE A 63 -8.38 -3.19 16.85
C PHE A 63 -7.36 -4.31 17.05
N THR A 64 -7.28 -4.88 18.26
CA THR A 64 -6.28 -5.91 18.58
C THR A 64 -6.70 -7.33 18.20
N THR A 65 -7.99 -7.59 17.95
CA THR A 65 -8.46 -8.92 17.53
C THR A 65 -7.69 -9.45 16.31
N LEU A 66 -7.71 -8.75 15.18
CA LEU A 66 -7.06 -9.21 13.95
C LEU A 66 -5.54 -9.41 14.12
N PRO A 67 -4.74 -8.45 14.65
CA PRO A 67 -3.32 -8.68 14.92
C PRO A 67 -3.04 -9.88 15.82
N VAL A 68 -3.87 -10.12 16.84
CA VAL A 68 -3.73 -11.28 17.72
C VAL A 68 -4.00 -12.58 16.96
N GLU A 69 -5.03 -12.62 16.11
CA GLU A 69 -5.31 -13.77 15.26
C GLU A 69 -4.15 -14.06 14.30
N LEU A 70 -3.60 -13.00 13.67
CA LEU A 70 -2.44 -13.11 12.79
C LEU A 70 -1.22 -13.65 13.52
N TYR A 71 -0.95 -13.15 14.72
CA TYR A 71 0.17 -13.64 15.52
C TYR A 71 -0.02 -15.10 15.93
N GLN A 72 -1.22 -15.51 16.31
CA GLN A 72 -1.53 -16.90 16.64
C GLN A 72 -1.33 -17.82 15.42
N SER A 73 -1.77 -17.39 14.25
CA SER A 73 -1.69 -18.15 13.00
C SER A 73 -0.42 -17.88 12.17
N ARG A 74 0.57 -17.15 12.68
CA ARG A 74 1.75 -16.65 11.93
C ARG A 74 2.53 -17.74 11.18
N HIS A 75 2.74 -18.90 11.81
CA HIS A 75 3.45 -20.03 11.21
C HIS A 75 2.70 -20.61 10.02
N LEU A 76 1.37 -20.70 10.16
CA LEU A 76 0.49 -21.19 9.10
C LEU A 76 0.40 -20.19 7.95
N ILE A 77 0.21 -18.90 8.27
CA ILE A 77 0.19 -17.82 7.29
C ILE A 77 1.49 -17.82 6.48
N TRP A 78 2.63 -17.88 7.16
CA TRP A 78 3.94 -17.91 6.52
C TRP A 78 4.14 -19.14 5.64
N LYS A 79 3.74 -20.32 6.11
CA LYS A 79 3.82 -21.57 5.34
C LYS A 79 2.95 -21.51 4.09
N LEU A 80 1.71 -21.05 4.21
CA LEU A 80 0.79 -20.94 3.08
C LEU A 80 1.24 -19.86 2.08
N ALA A 81 1.71 -18.70 2.55
CA ALA A 81 2.23 -17.65 1.66
C ALA A 81 3.45 -18.12 0.86
N LYS A 82 4.37 -18.85 1.50
CA LYS A 82 5.50 -19.50 0.81
C LYS A 82 5.06 -20.55 -0.19
N ASN A 83 4.07 -21.36 0.17
CA ASN A 83 3.54 -22.40 -0.71
C ASN A 83 2.86 -21.79 -1.93
N ASP A 84 2.08 -20.73 -1.77
CA ASP A 84 1.47 -20.00 -2.87
C ASP A 84 2.51 -19.48 -3.85
N PHE A 85 3.54 -18.81 -3.34
CA PHE A 85 4.64 -18.30 -4.17
C PHE A 85 5.34 -19.44 -4.93
N LYS A 86 5.67 -20.54 -4.25
CA LYS A 86 6.32 -21.71 -4.88
C LYS A 86 5.42 -22.37 -5.92
N LYS A 87 4.13 -22.56 -5.60
CA LYS A 87 3.16 -23.25 -6.45
C LYS A 87 2.93 -22.49 -7.76
N ARG A 88 2.90 -21.15 -7.70
CA ARG A 88 2.72 -20.31 -8.89
C ARG A 88 3.79 -20.53 -9.96
N TYR A 89 5.01 -20.86 -9.55
CA TYR A 89 6.14 -21.04 -10.46
C TYR A 89 6.62 -22.50 -10.57
N ALA A 90 5.91 -23.43 -9.92
CA ALA A 90 6.25 -24.85 -9.94
C ALA A 90 6.08 -25.45 -11.35
N GLY A 91 7.00 -26.32 -11.74
CA GLY A 91 6.96 -26.99 -13.05
C GLY A 91 7.37 -26.13 -14.25
N SER A 92 7.75 -24.86 -14.04
CA SER A 92 8.30 -24.00 -15.09
C SER A 92 9.83 -24.04 -15.11
N TYR A 93 10.44 -24.05 -16.31
CA TYR A 93 11.90 -24.09 -16.46
C TYR A 93 12.62 -22.92 -15.78
N LEU A 94 12.07 -21.71 -15.88
CA LEU A 94 12.66 -20.49 -15.30
C LEU A 94 12.20 -20.24 -13.84
N GLY A 95 11.22 -21.00 -13.34
CA GLY A 95 10.74 -20.89 -11.97
C GLY A 95 10.32 -19.47 -11.60
N ALA A 96 10.74 -19.02 -10.42
CA ALA A 96 10.41 -17.71 -9.86
C ALA A 96 10.92 -16.52 -10.69
N VAL A 97 11.84 -16.75 -11.65
CA VAL A 97 12.31 -15.70 -12.57
C VAL A 97 11.16 -15.11 -13.40
N TRP A 98 10.13 -15.91 -13.69
CA TRP A 98 8.92 -15.41 -14.36
C TRP A 98 8.22 -14.27 -13.63
N ALA A 99 8.29 -14.24 -12.30
CA ALA A 99 7.76 -13.14 -11.49
C ALA A 99 8.39 -11.79 -11.84
N MET A 100 9.64 -11.82 -12.32
CA MET A 100 10.48 -10.64 -12.54
C MET A 100 10.46 -10.19 -14.01
N ILE A 101 10.34 -11.15 -14.94
CA ILE A 101 10.39 -10.87 -16.38
C ILE A 101 9.29 -9.88 -16.78
N GLN A 102 8.03 -10.13 -16.38
CA GLN A 102 6.91 -9.29 -16.83
C GLN A 102 7.05 -7.83 -16.35
N PRO A 103 7.33 -7.52 -15.07
CA PRO A 103 7.51 -6.14 -14.66
C PRO A 103 8.75 -5.48 -15.28
N VAL A 104 9.87 -6.20 -15.45
CA VAL A 104 11.07 -5.67 -16.11
C VAL A 104 10.78 -5.31 -17.56
N VAL A 105 10.10 -6.18 -18.30
CA VAL A 105 9.65 -5.91 -19.67
C VAL A 105 8.70 -4.72 -19.68
N THR A 106 7.79 -4.61 -18.69
CA THR A 106 6.86 -3.48 -18.59
C THR A 106 7.59 -2.15 -18.41
N VAL A 107 8.57 -2.08 -17.49
CA VAL A 107 9.42 -0.90 -17.29
C VAL A 107 10.20 -0.57 -18.57
N ALA A 108 10.81 -1.57 -19.21
CA ALA A 108 11.59 -1.38 -20.44
C ALA A 108 10.72 -0.86 -21.59
N MET A 109 9.51 -1.40 -21.76
CA MET A 109 8.58 -0.96 -22.80
C MET A 109 8.11 0.47 -22.58
N TYR A 110 7.72 0.83 -21.35
CA TYR A 110 7.35 2.20 -21.04
C TYR A 110 8.52 3.17 -21.19
N TYR A 111 9.73 2.76 -20.80
CA TYR A 111 10.93 3.55 -21.05
C TYR A 111 11.16 3.81 -22.54
N ILE A 112 11.13 2.76 -23.37
CA ILE A 112 11.33 2.89 -24.82
C ILE A 112 10.29 3.82 -25.42
N VAL A 113 9.01 3.63 -25.10
CA VAL A 113 7.93 4.44 -25.67
C VAL A 113 8.01 5.89 -25.21
N PHE A 114 8.04 6.16 -23.91
CA PHE A 114 7.92 7.52 -23.39
C PHE A 114 9.23 8.33 -23.38
N ASP A 115 10.39 7.70 -23.15
CA ASP A 115 11.68 8.39 -23.19
C ASP A 115 12.26 8.40 -24.62
N LYS A 116 12.38 7.23 -25.26
CA LYS A 116 13.09 7.11 -26.55
C LYS A 116 12.28 7.53 -27.76
N ILE A 117 11.01 7.14 -27.84
CA ILE A 117 10.17 7.43 -29.02
C ILE A 117 9.49 8.78 -28.88
N MET A 118 8.86 9.07 -27.74
CA MET A 118 8.09 10.30 -27.52
C MET A 118 8.92 11.51 -27.08
N GLY A 119 10.26 11.40 -27.04
CA GLY A 119 11.13 12.52 -26.72
C GLY A 119 10.98 13.05 -25.30
N ASN A 120 10.74 12.16 -24.33
CA ASN A 120 10.78 12.47 -22.90
C ASN A 120 9.67 13.45 -22.41
N THR A 121 8.50 13.38 -23.02
CA THR A 121 7.31 14.21 -22.71
C THR A 121 6.61 13.89 -21.38
N GLY A 122 7.02 12.81 -20.70
CA GLY A 122 6.39 12.33 -19.46
C GLY A 122 7.06 12.79 -18.15
N ARG A 123 8.17 13.54 -18.18
CA ARG A 123 8.85 13.96 -16.95
C ARG A 123 8.08 15.06 -16.21
N GLY A 124 8.11 14.94 -14.89
CA GLY A 124 7.98 16.06 -13.99
C GLY A 124 9.07 17.07 -14.15
N THR A 125 8.78 18.30 -13.74
CA THR A 125 9.75 19.38 -13.57
C THR A 125 10.96 18.90 -12.74
N GLY A 126 12.08 18.58 -13.40
CA GLY A 126 13.35 18.25 -12.76
C GLY A 126 14.33 17.42 -13.60
N ASP A 127 15.59 17.38 -13.15
CA ASP A 127 16.72 16.63 -13.74
C ASP A 127 16.66 15.11 -13.48
N VAL A 128 15.53 14.59 -12.98
CA VAL A 128 15.39 13.18 -12.61
C VAL A 128 15.30 12.30 -13.87
N PRO A 129 16.12 11.25 -14.00
CA PRO A 129 16.04 10.31 -15.12
C PRO A 129 14.67 9.64 -15.21
N PHE A 130 14.10 9.55 -16.42
CA PHE A 130 12.74 9.02 -16.61
C PHE A 130 12.60 7.58 -16.10
N VAL A 131 13.62 6.73 -16.25
CA VAL A 131 13.60 5.36 -15.71
C VAL A 131 13.43 5.34 -14.20
N LEU A 132 14.10 6.25 -13.48
CA LEU A 132 13.98 6.36 -12.02
C LEU A 132 12.59 6.85 -11.61
N PHE A 133 12.08 7.88 -12.30
CA PHE A 133 10.72 8.39 -12.10
C PHE A 133 9.66 7.30 -12.32
N LEU A 134 9.78 6.55 -13.41
CA LEU A 134 8.89 5.48 -13.82
C LEU A 134 8.94 4.31 -12.83
N THR A 135 10.15 3.87 -12.46
CA THR A 135 10.33 2.74 -11.53
C THR A 135 9.78 3.09 -10.15
N ALA A 136 10.00 4.31 -9.65
CA ALA A 136 9.46 4.76 -8.37
C ALA A 136 7.92 4.73 -8.31
N GLY A 137 7.24 4.96 -9.45
CA GLY A 137 5.79 4.83 -9.54
C GLY A 137 5.29 3.41 -9.79
N LEU A 138 6.01 2.62 -10.60
CA LEU A 138 5.59 1.27 -10.96
C LEU A 138 5.74 0.24 -9.85
N VAL A 139 6.77 0.35 -9.00
CA VAL A 139 7.00 -0.60 -7.89
C VAL A 139 5.78 -0.71 -6.95
N PRO A 140 5.26 0.38 -6.35
CA PRO A 140 4.04 0.28 -5.54
C PRO A 140 2.83 -0.17 -6.36
N TRP A 141 2.74 0.21 -7.64
CA TRP A 141 1.63 -0.21 -8.50
C TRP A 141 1.61 -1.72 -8.78
N PHE A 142 2.77 -2.34 -9.04
CA PHE A 142 2.88 -3.78 -9.24
C PHE A 142 2.40 -4.54 -8.00
N TYR A 143 2.82 -4.10 -6.82
CA TYR A 143 2.34 -4.70 -5.57
C TYR A 143 0.84 -4.51 -5.38
N PHE A 144 0.31 -3.31 -5.62
CA PHE A 144 -1.13 -3.04 -5.51
C PHE A 144 -1.95 -3.96 -6.42
N ASN A 145 -1.59 -4.03 -7.70
CA ASN A 145 -2.27 -4.85 -8.70
C ASN A 145 -2.22 -6.32 -8.32
N GLU A 146 -1.03 -6.84 -8.01
CA GLU A 146 -0.86 -8.24 -7.65
C GLU A 146 -1.61 -8.60 -6.36
N ALA A 147 -1.48 -7.79 -5.32
CA ALA A 147 -2.07 -8.06 -4.02
C ALA A 147 -3.61 -7.94 -4.05
N LEU A 148 -4.18 -6.98 -4.80
CA LEU A 148 -5.63 -6.84 -4.94
C LEU A 148 -6.24 -7.99 -5.74
N ASN A 149 -5.61 -8.39 -6.85
CA ASN A 149 -6.09 -9.50 -7.67
C ASN A 149 -6.06 -10.84 -6.92
N ASN A 150 -4.94 -11.15 -6.29
CA ASN A 150 -4.79 -12.40 -5.53
C ASN A 150 -5.66 -12.38 -4.26
N GLY A 151 -5.73 -11.24 -3.57
CA GLY A 151 -6.53 -11.08 -2.36
C GLY A 151 -8.03 -11.19 -2.63
N THR A 152 -8.50 -10.64 -3.75
CA THR A 152 -9.90 -10.81 -4.20
C THR A 152 -10.24 -12.28 -4.38
N ASN A 153 -9.39 -13.06 -5.05
CA ASN A 153 -9.67 -14.47 -5.33
C ASN A 153 -9.35 -15.42 -4.16
N ALA A 154 -8.90 -14.90 -3.01
CA ALA A 154 -8.42 -15.69 -1.88
C ALA A 154 -9.41 -16.75 -1.38
N MET A 155 -10.71 -16.41 -1.28
CA MET A 155 -11.73 -17.35 -0.80
C MET A 155 -11.95 -18.52 -1.77
N ARG A 156 -11.88 -18.24 -3.07
CA ARG A 156 -12.13 -19.22 -4.13
C ARG A 156 -10.94 -20.16 -4.30
N GLU A 157 -9.73 -19.64 -4.22
CA GLU A 157 -8.50 -20.45 -4.31
C GLU A 157 -8.26 -21.34 -3.09
N TYR A 158 -8.81 -20.96 -1.93
CA TYR A 158 -8.75 -21.71 -0.69
C TYR A 158 -10.10 -22.33 -0.30
N ASP A 159 -10.98 -22.61 -1.27
CA ASP A 159 -12.31 -23.16 -1.03
C ASP A 159 -12.31 -24.43 -0.16
N TYR A 160 -11.31 -25.30 -0.34
CA TYR A 160 -11.13 -26.52 0.44
C TYR A 160 -10.89 -26.22 1.93
N LEU A 161 -10.17 -25.15 2.27
CA LEU A 161 -10.00 -24.70 3.66
C LEU A 161 -11.29 -24.10 4.21
N VAL A 162 -12.04 -23.39 3.36
CA VAL A 162 -13.30 -22.75 3.75
C VAL A 162 -14.38 -23.79 4.04
N LYS A 163 -14.50 -24.83 3.23
CA LYS A 163 -15.56 -25.84 3.33
C LYS A 163 -15.27 -26.97 4.32
N LYS A 164 -14.00 -27.41 4.42
CA LYS A 164 -13.68 -28.72 5.02
C LYS A 164 -12.89 -28.65 6.32
N VAL A 165 -12.48 -27.46 6.77
CA VAL A 165 -11.60 -27.30 7.93
C VAL A 165 -12.15 -26.24 8.88
N VAL A 166 -12.15 -26.51 10.19
CA VAL A 166 -12.43 -25.48 11.21
C VAL A 166 -11.25 -24.50 11.22
N PHE A 167 -11.36 -23.47 10.40
CA PHE A 167 -10.27 -22.55 10.09
C PHE A 167 -10.74 -21.09 10.15
N LYS A 168 -9.85 -20.20 10.60
CA LYS A 168 -10.12 -18.75 10.63
C LYS A 168 -10.00 -18.16 9.22
N ILE A 169 -11.08 -18.23 8.45
CA ILE A 169 -11.15 -17.74 7.06
C ILE A 169 -10.76 -16.26 6.87
N SER A 170 -10.79 -15.44 7.93
CA SER A 170 -10.31 -14.04 7.90
C SER A 170 -8.83 -13.91 7.52
N ILE A 171 -8.01 -14.96 7.70
CA ILE A 171 -6.57 -14.89 7.40
C ILE A 171 -6.23 -15.18 5.93
N LEU A 172 -7.17 -15.72 5.15
CA LEU A 172 -6.94 -16.09 3.74
C LEU A 172 -6.51 -14.93 2.83
N PRO A 173 -7.18 -13.75 2.82
CA PRO A 173 -6.73 -12.63 1.99
C PRO A 173 -5.35 -12.13 2.43
N ILE A 174 -5.03 -12.23 3.73
CA ILE A 174 -3.74 -11.80 4.27
C ILE A 174 -2.60 -12.69 3.79
N ILE A 175 -2.84 -14.00 3.66
CA ILE A 175 -1.87 -14.93 3.07
C ILE A 175 -1.48 -14.50 1.66
N LYS A 176 -2.47 -14.15 0.82
CA LYS A 176 -2.25 -13.69 -0.56
C LYS A 176 -1.48 -12.37 -0.62
N ILE A 177 -1.83 -11.42 0.25
CA ILE A 177 -1.18 -10.10 0.31
C ILE A 177 0.27 -10.22 0.80
N ILE A 178 0.55 -11.11 1.77
CA ILE A 178 1.92 -11.40 2.23
C ILE A 178 2.73 -12.10 1.14
N ALA A 179 2.14 -13.02 0.38
CA ALA A 179 2.83 -13.66 -0.74
C ALA A 179 3.25 -12.63 -1.81
N ALA A 180 2.38 -11.66 -2.12
CA ALA A 180 2.70 -10.55 -3.03
C ALA A 180 3.83 -9.64 -2.48
N THR A 181 3.98 -9.55 -1.16
CA THR A 181 5.07 -8.77 -0.54
C THR A 181 6.45 -9.33 -0.87
N PHE A 182 6.59 -10.63 -1.17
CA PHE A 182 7.88 -11.19 -1.59
C PHE A 182 8.39 -10.57 -2.90
N ILE A 183 7.50 -10.38 -3.86
CA ILE A 183 7.81 -9.75 -5.15
C ILE A 183 8.03 -8.25 -4.94
N HIS A 184 7.22 -7.60 -4.10
CA HIS A 184 7.39 -6.19 -3.75
C HIS A 184 8.77 -5.88 -3.15
N VAL A 185 9.24 -6.68 -2.19
CA VAL A 185 10.57 -6.50 -1.58
C VAL A 185 11.68 -6.62 -2.61
N PHE A 186 11.55 -7.56 -3.55
CA PHE A 186 12.50 -7.67 -4.67
C PHE A 186 12.50 -6.40 -5.52
N PHE A 187 11.32 -5.88 -5.90
CA PHE A 187 11.22 -4.67 -6.72
C PHE A 187 11.63 -3.39 -6.01
N ILE A 188 11.52 -3.32 -4.68
CA ILE A 188 12.16 -2.27 -3.89
C ILE A 188 13.69 -2.34 -4.08
N GLY A 189 14.28 -3.54 -4.03
CA GLY A 189 15.71 -3.73 -4.31
C GLY A 189 16.11 -3.25 -5.72
N VAL A 190 15.29 -3.55 -6.73
CA VAL A 190 15.48 -3.05 -8.10
C VAL A 190 15.39 -1.53 -8.17
N LEU A 191 14.40 -0.92 -7.51
CA LEU A 191 14.27 0.55 -7.45
C LEU A 191 15.50 1.21 -6.81
N LEU A 192 16.01 0.66 -5.70
CA LEU A 192 17.20 1.18 -5.05
C LEU A 192 18.45 1.01 -5.92
N LEU A 193 18.57 -0.11 -6.65
CA LEU A 193 19.64 -0.31 -7.62
C LEU A 193 19.58 0.73 -8.74
N VAL A 194 18.41 0.94 -9.34
CA VAL A 194 18.20 1.96 -10.38
C VAL A 194 18.54 3.35 -9.84
N ALA A 195 18.10 3.68 -8.62
CA ALA A 195 18.42 4.95 -7.98
C ALA A 195 19.94 5.14 -7.83
N ALA A 196 20.65 4.12 -7.34
CA ALA A 196 22.10 4.15 -7.17
C ALA A 196 22.87 4.31 -8.50
N LEU A 197 22.41 3.66 -9.58
CA LEU A 197 23.00 3.80 -10.92
C LEU A 197 22.90 5.24 -11.47
N TYR A 198 21.89 6.00 -11.03
CA TYR A 198 21.70 7.41 -11.37
C TYR A 198 22.22 8.37 -10.29
N GLY A 199 23.09 7.91 -9.38
CA GLY A 199 23.69 8.74 -8.34
C GLY A 199 22.76 9.13 -7.18
N CYS A 200 21.54 8.58 -7.14
CA CYS A 200 20.58 8.77 -6.05
C CYS A 200 20.76 7.67 -5.00
N TYR A 201 21.65 7.91 -4.02
CA TYR A 201 21.92 6.95 -2.94
C TYR A 201 20.86 7.00 -1.82
N PRO A 202 20.62 5.88 -1.11
CA PRO A 202 19.73 5.84 0.04
C PRO A 202 20.08 6.89 1.08
N THR A 203 19.06 7.61 1.54
CA THR A 203 19.19 8.65 2.57
C THR A 203 18.25 8.35 3.72
N ILE A 204 18.22 9.21 4.74
CA ILE A 204 17.27 9.07 5.85
C ILE A 204 15.81 9.01 5.37
N TYR A 205 15.47 9.68 4.26
CA TYR A 205 14.13 9.68 3.66
C TYR A 205 13.75 8.32 3.06
N THR A 206 14.72 7.50 2.67
CA THR A 206 14.50 6.18 2.06
C THR A 206 13.85 5.20 3.05
N ILE A 207 13.96 5.44 4.36
CA ILE A 207 13.25 4.66 5.38
C ILE A 207 11.73 4.73 5.19
N GLN A 208 11.22 5.81 4.58
CA GLN A 208 9.79 5.99 4.34
C GLN A 208 9.23 5.00 3.32
N ILE A 209 10.06 4.31 2.53
CA ILE A 209 9.60 3.19 1.68
C ILE A 209 8.91 2.13 2.54
N LEU A 210 9.40 1.88 3.76
CA LEU A 210 8.75 0.94 4.69
C LEU A 210 7.38 1.46 5.14
N TYR A 211 7.28 2.76 5.43
CA TYR A 211 6.03 3.41 5.78
C TYR A 211 5.01 3.34 4.64
N TYR A 212 5.39 3.72 3.41
CA TYR A 212 4.49 3.68 2.25
C TYR A 212 4.15 2.25 1.82
N SER A 213 5.07 1.29 1.96
CA SER A 213 4.77 -0.15 1.77
C SER A 213 3.73 -0.63 2.78
N PHE A 214 3.85 -0.21 4.04
CA PHE A 214 2.88 -0.54 5.08
C PHE A 214 1.52 0.11 4.82
N CYS A 215 1.50 1.39 4.44
CA CYS A 215 0.28 2.09 4.01
C CYS A 215 -0.43 1.30 2.90
N LEU A 216 0.32 0.91 1.87
CA LEU A 216 -0.21 0.17 0.73
C LEU A 216 -0.71 -1.23 1.13
N PHE A 217 0.02 -1.94 2.00
CA PHE A 217 -0.41 -3.23 2.55
C PHE A 217 -1.78 -3.12 3.23
N ILE A 218 -1.96 -2.13 4.10
CA ILE A 218 -3.21 -1.94 4.85
C ILE A 218 -4.35 -1.50 3.92
N PHE A 219 -4.06 -0.61 2.96
CA PHE A 219 -5.04 -0.16 1.97
C PHE A 219 -5.53 -1.31 1.08
N VAL A 220 -4.62 -2.13 0.55
CA VAL A 220 -5.02 -3.32 -0.22
C VAL A 220 -5.80 -4.30 0.65
N LEU A 221 -5.38 -4.50 1.89
CA LEU A 221 -6.09 -5.39 2.81
C LEU A 221 -7.53 -4.93 3.08
N ALA A 222 -7.75 -3.63 3.27
CA ALA A 222 -9.08 -3.03 3.40
C ALA A 222 -9.96 -3.34 2.18
N LEU A 223 -9.44 -3.13 0.97
CA LEU A 223 -10.15 -3.43 -0.27
C LEU A 223 -10.45 -4.94 -0.39
N CYS A 224 -9.44 -5.78 -0.15
CA CYS A 224 -9.53 -7.23 -0.26
C CYS A 224 -10.60 -7.82 0.66
N TYR A 225 -10.78 -7.32 1.89
CA TYR A 225 -11.87 -7.81 2.74
C TYR A 225 -13.25 -7.61 2.11
N THR A 226 -13.44 -6.51 1.40
CA THR A 226 -14.68 -6.25 0.65
C THR A 226 -14.75 -7.14 -0.60
N THR A 227 -13.74 -7.07 -1.46
CA THR A 227 -13.77 -7.71 -2.78
C THR A 227 -13.78 -9.23 -2.69
N CYS A 228 -13.00 -9.82 -1.77
CA CYS A 228 -12.96 -11.27 -1.58
C CYS A 228 -14.28 -11.83 -1.03
N SER A 229 -15.05 -11.01 -0.32
CA SER A 229 -16.37 -11.41 0.19
C SER A 229 -17.42 -11.39 -0.91
N ILE A 230 -17.40 -10.35 -1.74
CA ILE A 230 -18.41 -10.15 -2.79
C ILE A 230 -18.17 -11.12 -3.95
N VAL A 231 -16.92 -11.37 -4.34
CA VAL A 231 -16.60 -12.22 -5.51
C VAL A 231 -17.06 -13.67 -5.35
N VAL A 232 -17.27 -14.14 -4.12
CA VAL A 232 -17.82 -15.47 -3.83
C VAL A 232 -19.25 -15.59 -4.39
N PHE A 233 -20.04 -14.54 -4.29
CA PHE A 233 -21.42 -14.50 -4.78
C PHE A 233 -21.53 -13.91 -6.19
N PHE A 234 -20.67 -12.95 -6.53
CA PHE A 234 -20.67 -12.27 -7.82
C PHE A 234 -19.34 -12.48 -8.56
N LYS A 235 -19.29 -13.52 -9.39
CA LYS A 235 -18.06 -14.00 -10.03
C LYS A 235 -17.41 -12.99 -10.98
N ASP A 236 -18.20 -12.11 -11.59
CA ASP A 236 -17.72 -11.11 -12.56
C ASP A 236 -16.94 -9.97 -11.90
N LEU A 237 -17.01 -9.83 -10.57
CA LEU A 237 -16.24 -8.83 -9.83
C LEU A 237 -14.73 -8.95 -10.10
N ALA A 238 -14.20 -10.17 -10.30
CA ALA A 238 -12.79 -10.36 -10.63
C ALA A 238 -12.42 -9.68 -11.97
N GLN A 239 -13.28 -9.77 -12.97
CA GLN A 239 -13.05 -9.11 -14.27
C GLN A 239 -13.19 -7.60 -14.16
N ILE A 240 -14.18 -7.12 -13.40
CA ILE A 240 -14.35 -5.68 -13.14
C ILE A 240 -13.10 -5.12 -12.46
N ILE A 241 -12.53 -5.83 -11.46
CA ILE A 241 -11.31 -5.41 -10.78
C ILE A 241 -10.13 -5.33 -11.75
N ASN A 242 -9.98 -6.29 -12.66
CA ASN A 242 -8.93 -6.22 -13.69
C ASN A 242 -9.06 -4.98 -14.59
N ILE A 243 -10.27 -4.65 -15.02
CA ILE A 243 -10.55 -3.44 -15.82
C ILE A 243 -10.24 -2.18 -15.01
N VAL A 244 -10.69 -2.11 -13.75
CA VAL A 244 -10.42 -0.98 -12.85
C VAL A 244 -8.92 -0.81 -12.62
N LEU A 245 -8.17 -1.89 -12.45
CA LEU A 245 -6.72 -1.85 -12.33
C LEU A 245 -6.09 -1.33 -13.63
N GLN A 246 -6.50 -1.80 -14.79
CA GLN A 246 -6.00 -1.29 -16.07
C GLN A 246 -6.20 0.22 -16.22
N ILE A 247 -7.39 0.73 -15.86
CA ILE A 247 -7.69 2.18 -15.86
C ILE A 247 -6.87 2.90 -14.77
N GLY A 248 -6.76 2.30 -13.59
CA GLY A 248 -6.08 2.87 -12.43
C GLY A 248 -4.60 3.19 -12.65
N LEU A 249 -3.93 2.43 -13.52
CA LEU A 249 -2.54 2.71 -13.93
C LEU A 249 -2.43 4.10 -14.59
N TRP A 250 -3.40 4.48 -15.40
CA TRP A 250 -3.44 5.76 -16.11
C TRP A 250 -3.99 6.89 -15.24
N ALA A 251 -4.95 6.57 -14.36
CA ALA A 251 -5.55 7.51 -13.41
C ALA A 251 -4.61 7.87 -12.25
N THR A 252 -3.50 7.16 -12.09
CA THR A 252 -2.44 7.46 -11.13
C THR A 252 -1.25 8.06 -11.89
N PRO A 253 -0.59 9.13 -11.39
CA PRO A 253 0.52 9.78 -12.08
C PRO A 253 1.79 8.93 -12.01
N ILE A 254 1.78 7.76 -12.63
CA ILE A 254 2.90 6.80 -12.69
C ILE A 254 3.76 7.08 -13.92
N LEU A 255 3.12 7.20 -15.08
CA LEU A 255 3.75 7.42 -16.38
C LEU A 255 3.96 8.92 -16.70
N TRP A 256 3.29 9.79 -15.95
CA TRP A 256 3.26 11.23 -16.13
C TRP A 256 3.28 11.92 -14.76
N ASP A 257 3.67 13.20 -14.73
CA ASP A 257 3.79 13.96 -13.48
C ASP A 257 2.54 14.80 -13.21
N ILE A 258 2.09 14.79 -11.96
CA ILE A 258 0.90 15.54 -11.53
C ILE A 258 1.07 17.07 -11.62
N ARG A 259 2.29 17.58 -11.73
CA ARG A 259 2.61 19.01 -11.87
C ARG A 259 2.48 19.52 -13.31
N SER A 260 2.37 18.64 -14.31
CA SER A 260 2.24 19.06 -15.71
C SER A 260 0.80 19.35 -16.15
N ILE A 261 -0.17 19.14 -15.26
CA ILE A 261 -1.61 19.33 -15.53
C ILE A 261 -2.17 20.56 -14.79
N HIS A 262 -3.33 21.04 -15.24
CA HIS A 262 -4.04 22.16 -14.60
C HIS A 262 -4.41 21.87 -13.14
N ALA A 263 -4.33 22.90 -12.29
CA ALA A 263 -4.52 22.80 -10.84
C ALA A 263 -5.87 22.18 -10.41
N ASP A 264 -6.95 22.44 -11.16
CA ASP A 264 -8.27 21.88 -10.85
C ASP A 264 -8.29 20.34 -10.93
N TRP A 265 -7.58 19.78 -11.92
CA TRP A 265 -7.48 18.33 -12.09
C TRP A 265 -6.58 17.69 -11.03
N VAL A 266 -5.56 18.41 -10.55
CA VAL A 266 -4.68 17.95 -9.47
C VAL A 266 -5.49 17.60 -8.23
N PHE A 267 -6.47 18.43 -7.86
CA PHE A 267 -7.33 18.17 -6.70
C PHE A 267 -8.13 16.87 -6.86
N VAL A 268 -8.75 16.66 -8.02
CA VAL A 268 -9.54 15.45 -8.33
C VAL A 268 -8.66 14.21 -8.29
N LEU A 269 -7.46 14.28 -8.86
CA LEU A 269 -6.52 13.16 -8.87
C LEU A 269 -5.99 12.82 -7.48
N LYS A 270 -5.76 13.80 -6.62
CA LYS A 270 -5.38 13.57 -5.22
C LYS A 270 -6.45 12.84 -4.41
N LEU A 271 -7.71 12.74 -4.89
CA LEU A 271 -8.72 11.88 -4.28
C LEU A 271 -8.42 10.38 -4.45
N ASN A 272 -7.61 9.99 -5.45
CA ASN A 272 -7.15 8.62 -5.58
C ASN A 272 -6.04 8.34 -4.53
N PRO A 273 -6.26 7.45 -3.54
CA PRO A 273 -5.29 7.20 -2.47
C PRO A 273 -3.94 6.65 -2.97
N LEU A 274 -3.88 6.07 -4.17
CA LEU A 274 -2.63 5.59 -4.75
C LEU A 274 -1.71 6.73 -5.21
N VAL A 275 -2.24 7.93 -5.45
CA VAL A 275 -1.42 9.11 -5.75
C VAL A 275 -0.51 9.45 -4.57
N TYR A 276 -1.02 9.36 -3.34
CA TYR A 276 -0.23 9.55 -2.13
C TYR A 276 0.91 8.53 -2.02
N ILE A 277 0.65 7.27 -2.34
CA ILE A 277 1.67 6.21 -2.28
C ILE A 277 2.73 6.40 -3.35
N VAL A 278 2.32 6.66 -4.61
CA VAL A 278 3.25 6.84 -5.73
C VAL A 278 4.16 8.05 -5.50
N ASN A 279 3.60 9.18 -5.08
CA ASN A 279 4.40 10.36 -4.75
C ASN A 279 5.28 10.10 -3.52
N GLY A 280 4.77 9.39 -2.51
CA GLY A 280 5.55 9.00 -1.34
C GLY A 280 6.80 8.18 -1.67
N TYR A 281 6.73 7.27 -2.64
CA TYR A 281 7.89 6.54 -3.14
C TYR A 281 8.92 7.47 -3.82
N ARG A 282 8.45 8.48 -4.58
CA ARG A 282 9.33 9.50 -5.19
C ARG A 282 10.00 10.36 -4.12
N SER A 283 9.25 10.80 -3.12
CA SER A 283 9.77 11.59 -2.01
C SER A 283 10.80 10.82 -1.17
N ALA A 284 10.59 9.52 -0.98
CA ALA A 284 11.54 8.67 -0.27
C ALA A 284 12.86 8.42 -1.04
N ILE A 285 12.85 8.51 -2.37
CA ILE A 285 14.01 8.22 -3.21
C ILE A 285 14.79 9.49 -3.58
N TYR A 286 14.12 10.52 -4.10
CA TYR A 286 14.82 11.68 -4.67
C TYR A 286 14.26 13.06 -4.29
N GLU A 287 12.96 13.22 -3.97
CA GLU A 287 12.42 14.56 -3.61
C GLU A 287 12.77 14.97 -2.18
N ARG A 288 13.07 14.00 -1.30
CA ARG A 288 13.53 14.21 0.09
C ARG A 288 12.52 14.98 0.93
N GLU A 289 11.25 14.62 0.76
CA GLU A 289 10.15 15.12 1.58
C GLU A 289 9.66 14.04 2.54
N TRP A 290 9.35 14.46 3.77
CA TRP A 290 8.74 13.58 4.77
C TRP A 290 7.22 13.50 4.57
N PHE A 291 6.64 12.34 4.81
CA PHE A 291 5.20 12.10 4.65
C PHE A 291 4.35 13.12 5.40
N PHE A 292 4.76 13.54 6.60
CA PHE A 292 4.03 14.50 7.41
C PHE A 292 4.13 15.96 6.90
N GLN A 293 5.00 16.26 5.91
CA GLN A 293 5.02 17.56 5.24
C GLN A 293 3.78 17.74 4.34
N ASP A 294 3.29 16.66 3.71
CA ASP A 294 2.00 16.65 3.01
C ASP A 294 0.86 16.16 3.92
N PHE A 295 0.63 16.92 4.99
CA PHE A 295 -0.34 16.60 6.04
C PHE A 295 -1.72 16.22 5.49
N PHE A 296 -2.24 16.97 4.51
CA PHE A 296 -3.59 16.76 3.98
C PHE A 296 -3.70 15.43 3.23
N SER A 297 -2.72 15.11 2.37
CA SER A 297 -2.72 13.83 1.65
C SER A 297 -2.53 12.64 2.60
N THR A 298 -1.64 12.75 3.59
CA THR A 298 -1.47 11.72 4.62
C THR A 298 -2.77 11.47 5.40
N MET A 299 -3.42 12.54 5.84
CA MET A 299 -4.65 12.44 6.62
C MET A 299 -5.78 11.83 5.80
N TYR A 300 -5.98 12.34 4.58
CA TYR A 300 -6.97 11.84 3.65
C TYR A 300 -6.77 10.33 3.40
N PHE A 301 -5.54 9.91 3.09
CA PHE A 301 -5.21 8.51 2.84
C PHE A 301 -5.61 7.60 4.02
N TRP A 302 -5.23 7.95 5.25
CA TRP A 302 -5.51 7.12 6.42
C TRP A 302 -7.00 7.11 6.79
N ILE A 303 -7.70 8.24 6.65
CA ILE A 303 -9.15 8.29 6.86
C ILE A 303 -9.86 7.35 5.88
N VAL A 304 -9.57 7.47 4.58
CA VAL A 304 -10.16 6.62 3.55
C VAL A 304 -9.84 5.15 3.82
N THR A 305 -8.58 4.84 4.14
CA THR A 305 -8.14 3.47 4.44
C THR A 305 -8.90 2.88 5.63
N VAL A 306 -9.05 3.63 6.73
CA VAL A 306 -9.77 3.18 7.93
C VAL A 306 -11.26 2.98 7.64
N VAL A 307 -11.88 3.89 6.89
CA VAL A 307 -13.29 3.79 6.48
C VAL A 307 -13.50 2.53 5.63
N LEU A 308 -12.66 2.32 4.61
CA LEU A 308 -12.73 1.14 3.75
C LEU A 308 -12.48 -0.15 4.53
N PHE A 309 -11.54 -0.15 5.48
CA PHE A 309 -11.28 -1.30 6.34
C PHE A 309 -12.49 -1.63 7.22
N GLY A 310 -13.16 -0.60 7.75
CA GLY A 310 -14.38 -0.73 8.54
C GLY A 310 -15.54 -1.32 7.73
N ILE A 311 -15.75 -0.80 6.51
CA ILE A 311 -16.76 -1.29 5.56
C ILE A 311 -16.44 -2.73 5.17
N GLY A 312 -15.21 -3.01 4.73
CA GLY A 312 -14.78 -4.34 4.30
C GLY A 312 -14.88 -5.38 5.41
N GLY A 313 -14.46 -5.03 6.63
CA GLY A 313 -14.62 -5.90 7.80
C GLY A 313 -16.09 -6.18 8.15
N ALA A 314 -16.98 -5.19 8.01
CA ALA A 314 -18.40 -5.36 8.24
C ALA A 314 -19.05 -6.26 7.18
N VAL A 315 -18.74 -6.04 5.90
CA VAL A 315 -19.18 -6.85 4.76
C VAL A 315 -18.69 -8.29 4.92
N PHE A 316 -17.40 -8.48 5.19
CA PHE A 316 -16.80 -9.81 5.42
C PHE A 316 -17.48 -10.53 6.58
N LYS A 317 -17.67 -9.87 7.73
CA LYS A 317 -18.32 -10.49 8.90
C LYS A 317 -19.77 -10.92 8.61
N ARG A 318 -20.51 -10.15 7.80
CA ARG A 318 -21.89 -10.48 7.41
C ARG A 318 -21.94 -11.64 6.42
N LEU A 319 -21.10 -11.62 5.39
CA LEU A 319 -21.16 -12.60 4.30
C LEU A 319 -20.48 -13.93 4.63
N LYS A 320 -19.47 -13.93 5.52
CA LYS A 320 -18.64 -15.12 5.79
C LYS A 320 -19.41 -16.36 6.23
N VAL A 321 -20.60 -16.20 6.83
CA VAL A 321 -21.41 -17.32 7.32
C VAL A 321 -22.00 -18.16 6.17
N HIS A 322 -22.09 -17.59 4.97
CA HIS A 322 -22.65 -18.24 3.79
C HIS A 322 -21.57 -18.76 2.82
N PHE A 323 -20.28 -18.52 3.09
CA PHE A 323 -19.22 -18.89 2.15
C PHE A 323 -19.14 -20.40 1.92
N ALA A 324 -19.34 -21.22 2.96
CA ALA A 324 -19.25 -22.67 2.84
C ALA A 324 -20.38 -23.28 1.98
N ASP A 325 -21.54 -22.63 1.93
CA ASP A 325 -22.70 -23.10 1.17
C ASP A 325 -22.63 -22.71 -0.31
N VAL A 326 -21.99 -21.57 -0.62
CA VAL A 326 -21.94 -20.99 -1.97
C VAL A 326 -20.70 -21.39 -2.75
N LEU A 327 -19.55 -21.50 -2.08
CA LEU A 327 -18.35 -22.05 -2.71
C LEU A 327 -18.62 -23.50 -3.06
#